data_AF-A0A522JMI9-F1
#
_entry.id   AF-A0A522JMI9-F1
#
_cell.length_a   1.000
_cell.length_b   1.000
_cell.length_c   1.000
_cell.angle_alpha   90.00
_cell.angle_beta   90.00
_cell.angle_gamma   90.00
#
_symmetry.space_group_name_H-M   'P 1'
#
loop_
_entity.id
_entity.type
_entity.pdbx_description
1 polymer ?
#
loop_
_entity_poly.entity_id
_entity_poly.type
_entity_poly.pdbx_seq_one_letter_code
_entity_poly.pdbx_strand_id
1 'polypeptide(L)'
;MNTLTTWAVLVLTFPTENATARMRAWRALKAKGCAVLRDGIYLLPHTAEREDTLRELARSIDEAGGTAHLLRAQSLDTSQEVDFRALFDRNDDYAAFVASLGAARKTLGGLQPAEVTRLLRRLRKDYDAIRTIDYFRSAASTDAEVAWEDFLALADTVLSPGEPQAAELVIRPLRRDDYQARTWATRQRLWVDRVASAWLIRRFIDPQARFLWLVSPDACPPDALG
;
A
#
# COMPACT_ATOMS: atom_id res chain seq x y z
N MET A 1 2.93 23.08 25.08
CA MET A 1 4.33 22.62 25.24
C MET A 1 4.62 21.69 24.07
N ASN A 2 5.53 22.06 23.15
CA ASN A 2 5.94 21.14 22.09
C ASN A 2 6.63 19.94 22.75
N THR A 3 6.03 18.76 22.66
CA THR A 3 6.66 17.53 23.11
C THR A 3 7.79 17.19 22.17
N LEU A 4 9.02 17.25 22.66
CA LEU A 4 10.21 16.85 21.91
C LEU A 4 10.16 15.33 21.68
N THR A 5 10.56 14.91 20.49
CA THR A 5 10.57 13.50 20.13
C THR A 5 11.66 12.81 20.95
N THR A 6 11.34 11.63 21.51
CA THR A 6 12.37 10.73 22.00
C THR A 6 12.90 9.94 20.82
N TRP A 7 14.21 9.83 20.72
CA TRP A 7 14.92 9.15 19.65
C TRP A 7 15.65 7.94 20.19
N ALA A 8 15.72 6.89 19.37
CA ALA A 8 16.66 5.79 19.52
C ALA A 8 17.93 6.15 18.74
N VAL A 9 19.05 6.23 19.44
CA VAL A 9 20.36 6.57 18.88
C VAL A 9 21.23 5.32 18.91
N LEU A 10 21.61 4.80 17.75
CA LEU A 10 22.54 3.69 17.63
C LEU A 10 23.93 4.23 17.29
N VAL A 11 24.87 4.04 18.21
CA VAL A 11 26.30 4.33 18.00
C VAL A 11 26.98 3.00 17.73
N LEU A 12 27.65 2.87 16.59
CA LEU A 12 28.35 1.65 16.21
C LEU A 12 29.73 1.93 15.64
N THR A 13 30.60 0.94 15.78
CA THR A 13 31.92 0.90 15.15
C THR A 13 32.21 -0.51 14.65
N PHE A 14 32.99 -0.60 13.57
CA PHE A 14 33.50 -1.85 13.04
C PHE A 14 35.03 -1.78 12.95
N PRO A 15 35.75 -2.87 13.27
CA PRO A 15 37.14 -3.01 12.87
C PRO A 15 37.28 -2.89 11.35
N THR A 16 38.39 -2.30 10.89
CA THR A 16 38.66 -2.04 9.47
C THR A 16 38.63 -3.28 8.59
N GLU A 17 38.94 -4.45 9.16
CA GLU A 17 39.00 -5.74 8.45
C GLU A 17 37.60 -6.32 8.14
N ASN A 18 36.53 -5.83 8.77
CA ASN A 18 35.20 -6.43 8.64
C ASN A 18 34.25 -5.66 7.70
N ALA A 19 34.70 -5.48 6.45
CA ALA A 19 33.95 -4.74 5.43
C ALA A 19 32.55 -5.34 5.15
N THR A 20 32.44 -6.67 5.13
CA THR A 20 31.18 -7.37 4.83
C THR A 20 30.14 -7.19 5.93
N ALA A 21 30.53 -7.29 7.21
CA ALA A 21 29.60 -7.06 8.32
C ALA A 21 29.15 -5.59 8.37
N ARG A 22 30.07 -4.65 8.15
CA ARG A 22 29.75 -3.21 8.07
C ARG A 22 28.72 -2.93 6.97
N MET A 23 28.90 -3.48 5.77
CA MET A 23 27.96 -3.31 4.68
C MET A 23 26.59 -3.94 4.98
N ARG A 24 26.55 -5.07 5.67
CA ARG A 24 25.29 -5.72 6.09
C ARG A 24 24.54 -4.86 7.10
N ALA A 25 25.22 -4.37 8.14
CA ALA A 25 24.62 -3.49 9.15
C ALA A 25 24.10 -2.19 8.53
N TRP A 26 24.90 -1.56 7.67
CA TRP A 26 24.49 -0.34 6.96
C TRP A 26 23.23 -0.56 6.11
N ARG A 27 23.16 -1.67 5.36
CA ARG A 27 21.96 -2.02 4.58
C ARG A 27 20.74 -2.24 5.48
N ALA A 28 20.91 -2.88 6.63
CA ALA A 28 19.81 -3.07 7.59
C ALA A 28 19.30 -1.74 8.14
N LEU A 29 20.21 -0.82 8.52
CA LEU A 29 19.85 0.52 9.00
C LEU A 29 19.13 1.33 7.94
N LYS A 30 19.65 1.32 6.70
CA LYS A 30 19.01 1.99 5.57
C LYS A 30 17.62 1.43 5.29
N ALA A 31 17.44 0.11 5.34
CA ALA A 31 16.15 -0.54 5.14
C ALA A 31 15.13 -0.19 6.25
N LYS A 32 15.62 0.13 7.45
CA LYS A 32 14.82 0.63 8.58
C LYS A 32 14.70 2.15 8.61
N GLY A 33 15.04 2.87 7.54
CA GLY A 33 14.85 4.31 7.45
C GLY A 33 15.66 5.14 8.45
N CYS A 34 16.72 4.58 9.04
CA CYS A 34 17.53 5.28 10.02
C CYS A 34 18.23 6.49 9.38
N ALA A 35 18.09 7.65 10.00
CA ALA A 35 18.84 8.85 9.62
C ALA A 35 20.30 8.70 10.07
N VAL A 36 21.22 9.32 9.32
CA VAL A 36 22.66 9.32 9.63
C VAL A 36 23.02 10.68 10.20
N LEU A 37 23.39 10.74 11.49
CA LEU A 37 23.89 11.97 12.10
C LEU A 37 25.36 12.21 11.76
N ARG A 38 26.14 11.13 11.76
CA ARG A 38 27.54 11.07 11.33
C ARG A 38 27.93 9.61 11.08
N ASP A 39 29.15 9.38 10.61
CA ASP A 39 29.66 8.01 10.47
C ASP A 39 29.58 7.26 11.82
N GLY A 40 28.97 6.08 11.79
CA GLY A 40 28.70 5.26 12.97
C GLY A 40 27.61 5.76 13.92
N ILE A 41 26.90 6.85 13.65
CA ILE A 41 25.77 7.32 14.49
C ILE A 41 24.50 7.42 13.68
N TYR A 42 23.51 6.63 14.09
CA TYR A 42 22.22 6.50 13.44
C TYR A 42 21.09 6.90 14.38
N LEU A 43 20.06 7.51 13.82
CA LEU A 43 18.92 8.06 14.54
C LEU A 43 17.62 7.46 14.00
N LEU A 44 16.68 7.17 14.91
CA LEU A 44 15.33 6.73 14.58
C LEU A 44 14.34 7.25 15.62
N PRO A 45 13.11 7.67 15.26
CA PRO A 45 12.12 8.07 16.27
C PRO A 45 11.76 6.87 17.15
N HIS A 46 11.70 7.07 18.47
CA HIS A 46 11.54 5.98 19.43
C HIS A 46 10.10 5.43 19.46
N THR A 47 10.02 4.10 19.40
CA THR A 47 8.90 3.25 19.87
C THR A 47 9.50 1.95 20.36
N ALA A 48 8.78 1.17 21.17
CA ALA A 48 9.23 -0.14 21.64
C ALA A 48 9.69 -1.06 20.50
N GLU A 49 8.86 -1.23 19.45
CA GLU A 49 9.15 -2.11 18.31
C GLU A 49 10.45 -1.72 17.55
N ARG A 50 10.60 -0.42 17.27
CA ARG A 50 11.79 0.12 16.61
C ARG A 50 13.04 -0.04 17.47
N GLU A 51 12.91 0.13 18.77
CA GLU A 51 14.02 -0.10 19.68
C GLU A 51 14.43 -1.58 19.72
N ASP A 52 13.47 -2.49 19.83
CA ASP A 52 13.74 -3.93 19.85
C ASP A 52 14.47 -4.36 18.56
N THR A 53 14.02 -3.84 17.41
CA THR A 53 14.71 -4.02 16.13
C THR A 53 16.17 -3.54 16.18
N LEU A 54 16.43 -2.37 16.77
CA LEU A 54 17.80 -1.84 16.90
C LEU A 54 18.63 -2.62 17.93
N ARG A 55 18.01 -3.18 18.97
CA ARG A 55 18.69 -4.07 19.94
C ARG A 55 19.15 -5.37 19.28
N GLU A 56 18.31 -5.96 18.43
CA GLU A 56 18.68 -7.14 17.65
C GLU A 56 19.83 -6.83 16.69
N LEU A 57 19.77 -5.69 16.01
CA LEU A 57 20.85 -5.25 15.14
C LEU A 57 22.15 -4.99 15.91
N ALA A 58 22.08 -4.33 17.08
CA ALA A 58 23.23 -4.11 17.94
C ALA A 58 23.90 -5.44 18.34
N ARG A 59 23.11 -6.43 18.76
CA ARG A 59 23.61 -7.78 19.06
C ARG A 59 24.30 -8.43 17.85
N SER A 60 23.69 -8.34 16.67
CA SER A 60 24.29 -8.87 15.43
C SER A 60 25.59 -8.16 15.05
N ILE A 61 25.74 -6.87 15.39
CA ILE A 61 26.98 -6.12 15.18
C ILE A 61 28.07 -6.63 16.14
N ASP A 62 27.73 -6.81 17.42
CA ASP A 62 28.66 -7.32 18.42
C ASP A 62 29.12 -8.74 18.10
N GLU A 63 28.21 -9.63 17.68
CA GLU A 63 28.52 -10.99 17.22
C GLU A 63 29.43 -11.03 15.99
N ALA A 64 29.38 -9.99 15.16
CA ALA A 64 30.27 -9.81 14.02
C ALA A 64 31.61 -9.16 14.41
N GLY A 65 31.91 -8.97 15.69
CA GLY A 65 33.14 -8.34 16.16
C GLY A 65 33.16 -6.81 16.02
N GLY A 66 32.00 -6.19 15.78
CA GLY A 66 31.83 -4.74 15.94
C GLY A 66 31.55 -4.35 17.40
N THR A 67 31.20 -3.09 17.61
CA THR A 67 30.66 -2.62 18.89
C THR A 67 29.45 -1.75 18.62
N ALA A 68 28.34 -1.98 19.32
CA ALA A 68 27.14 -1.18 19.22
C ALA A 68 26.57 -0.78 20.59
N HIS A 69 26.14 0.49 20.70
CA HIS A 69 25.46 1.03 21.86
C HIS A 69 24.17 1.71 21.43
N LEU A 70 23.07 1.32 22.07
CA LEU A 70 21.76 1.90 21.82
C LEU A 70 21.36 2.80 23.00
N LEU A 71 21.05 4.05 22.69
CA LEU A 71 20.64 5.05 23.67
C LEU A 71 19.24 5.57 23.35
N ARG A 72 18.55 6.07 24.37
CA ARG A 72 17.36 6.91 24.21
C ARG A 72 17.77 8.34 24.54
N ALA A 73 17.46 9.27 23.65
CA ALA A 73 17.73 10.70 23.86
C ALA A 73 16.57 11.53 23.33
N GLN A 74 16.22 12.61 24.01
CA GLN A 74 15.32 13.63 23.46
C GLN A 74 16.13 14.68 22.71
N SER A 75 15.49 15.38 21.78
CA SER A 75 16.06 16.62 21.23
C SER A 75 16.35 17.59 22.38
N LEU A 76 17.43 18.37 22.26
CA LEU A 76 17.81 19.36 23.25
C LEU A 76 16.83 20.54 23.30
N ASP A 77 16.39 20.98 22.13
CA ASP A 77 15.47 22.09 21.94
C ASP A 77 14.67 21.91 20.64
N THR A 78 13.79 22.87 20.36
CA THR A 78 12.95 22.88 19.16
C THR A 78 13.76 23.02 17.87
N SER A 79 14.92 23.68 17.89
CA SER A 79 15.76 23.81 16.69
C SER A 79 16.33 22.46 16.30
N GLN A 80 16.91 21.73 17.26
CA GLN A 80 17.43 20.39 17.03
C GLN A 80 16.32 19.41 16.63
N GLU A 81 15.12 19.55 17.19
CA GLU A 81 13.96 18.75 16.79
C GLU A 81 13.62 18.94 15.29
N VAL A 82 13.65 20.18 14.80
CA VAL A 82 13.43 20.48 13.38
C VAL A 82 14.53 19.86 12.52
N ASP A 83 15.79 20.02 12.90
CA ASP A 83 16.93 19.46 12.17
C ASP A 83 16.86 17.92 12.09
N PHE A 84 16.55 17.26 13.20
CA PHE A 84 16.46 15.80 13.25
C PHE A 84 15.27 15.27 12.45
N ARG A 85 14.11 15.94 12.50
CA ARG A 85 12.95 15.57 11.68
C ARG A 85 13.22 15.74 10.19
N ALA A 86 13.95 16.78 9.80
CA ALA A 86 14.31 17.03 8.40
C ALA A 86 15.12 15.88 7.77
N LEU A 87 15.89 15.12 8.57
CA LEU A 87 16.62 13.93 8.08
C LEU A 87 15.69 12.78 7.64
N PHE A 88 14.41 12.85 8.01
CA PHE A 88 13.38 11.88 7.63
C PHE A 88 12.43 12.42 6.56
N ASP A 89 12.78 13.53 5.90
CA ASP A 89 11.98 14.02 4.77
C ASP A 89 12.00 13.01 3.61
N ARG A 90 10.82 12.76 3.05
CA ARG A 90 10.56 11.85 1.92
C ARG A 90 9.82 12.55 0.79
N ASN A 91 9.76 13.87 0.79
CA ASN A 91 9.06 14.64 -0.23
C ASN A 91 9.55 14.30 -1.65
N ASP A 92 10.85 14.20 -1.87
CA ASP A 92 11.42 13.83 -3.18
C ASP A 92 11.09 12.38 -3.59
N ASP A 93 11.11 11.45 -2.64
CA ASP A 93 10.74 10.05 -2.89
C ASP A 93 9.26 9.94 -3.32
N TYR A 94 8.37 10.64 -2.62
CA TYR A 94 6.95 10.69 -2.98
C TYR A 94 6.72 11.43 -4.30
N ALA A 95 7.44 12.52 -4.58
CA ALA A 95 7.36 13.23 -5.85
C ALA A 95 7.79 12.33 -7.02
N ALA A 96 8.87 11.57 -6.86
CA ALA A 96 9.32 10.58 -7.84
C ALA A 96 8.28 9.46 -8.03
N PHE A 97 7.66 8.98 -6.95
CA PHE A 97 6.60 7.99 -7.01
C PHE A 97 5.37 8.53 -7.78
N VAL A 98 4.89 9.73 -7.47
CA VAL A 98 3.76 10.36 -8.18
C VAL A 98 4.09 10.57 -9.66
N ALA A 99 5.31 11.00 -10.00
CA ALA A 99 5.76 11.08 -11.38
C ALA A 99 5.73 9.71 -12.08
N SER A 100 6.11 8.63 -11.39
CA SER A 100 6.03 7.26 -11.91
C SER A 100 4.59 6.82 -12.18
N LEU A 101 3.63 7.21 -11.34
CA LEU A 101 2.19 6.98 -11.56
C LEU A 101 1.71 7.72 -12.80
N GLY A 102 2.13 8.98 -12.96
CA GLY A 102 1.81 9.78 -14.15
C GLY A 102 2.35 9.16 -15.44
N ALA A 103 3.55 8.60 -15.41
CA ALA A 103 4.12 7.87 -16.55
C ALA A 103 3.37 6.56 -16.84
N ALA A 104 3.06 5.78 -15.79
CA ALA A 104 2.30 4.54 -15.89
C ALA A 104 0.89 4.76 -16.44
N ARG A 105 0.23 5.87 -16.05
CA ARG A 105 -1.12 6.23 -16.50
C ARG A 105 -1.19 6.37 -18.03
N LYS A 106 -0.13 6.87 -18.68
CA LYS A 106 -0.08 7.08 -20.14
C LYS A 106 -0.07 5.77 -20.94
N THR A 107 0.44 4.69 -20.36
CA THR A 107 0.56 3.40 -21.06
C THR A 107 -0.54 2.41 -20.66
N LEU A 108 -1.20 2.66 -19.53
CA LEU A 108 -2.15 1.74 -18.89
C LEU A 108 -3.25 1.21 -19.83
N GLY A 109 -3.86 2.08 -20.63
CA GLY A 109 -4.96 1.68 -21.54
C GLY A 109 -4.55 0.74 -22.68
N GLY A 110 -3.26 0.61 -22.98
CA GLY A 110 -2.74 -0.29 -24.00
C GLY A 110 -2.21 -1.63 -23.46
N LEU A 111 -2.22 -1.82 -22.14
CA LEU A 111 -1.64 -3.01 -21.50
C LEU A 111 -2.64 -4.17 -21.44
N GLN A 112 -2.13 -5.39 -21.53
CA GLN A 112 -2.92 -6.59 -21.25
C GLN A 112 -3.18 -6.74 -19.73
N PRO A 113 -4.26 -7.42 -19.30
CA PRO A 113 -4.60 -7.52 -17.87
C PRO A 113 -3.49 -8.08 -16.96
N ALA A 114 -2.71 -9.05 -17.47
CA ALA A 114 -1.56 -9.60 -16.75
C ALA A 114 -0.44 -8.56 -16.55
N GLU A 115 -0.23 -7.69 -17.53
CA GLU A 115 0.77 -6.62 -17.46
C GLU A 115 0.33 -5.51 -16.50
N VAL A 116 -0.95 -5.15 -16.51
CA VAL A 116 -1.54 -4.22 -15.54
C VAL A 116 -1.37 -4.76 -14.12
N THR A 117 -1.68 -6.04 -13.89
CA THR A 117 -1.49 -6.68 -12.57
C THR A 117 -0.03 -6.65 -12.12
N ARG A 118 0.92 -6.91 -13.03
CA ARG A 118 2.35 -6.85 -12.73
C ARG A 118 2.81 -5.42 -12.40
N LEU A 119 2.32 -4.44 -13.16
CA LEU A 119 2.58 -3.01 -12.94
C LEU A 119 2.08 -2.57 -11.57
N LEU A 120 0.85 -2.93 -11.21
CA LEU A 120 0.25 -2.64 -9.90
C LEU A 120 1.08 -3.21 -8.75
N ARG A 121 1.50 -4.49 -8.86
CA ARG A 121 2.35 -5.11 -7.83
C ARG A 121 3.68 -4.38 -7.65
N ARG A 122 4.30 -3.93 -8.74
CA ARG A 122 5.56 -3.18 -8.69
C ARG A 122 5.36 -1.82 -8.03
N LEU A 123 4.40 -1.01 -8.52
CA LEU A 123 4.12 0.32 -7.97
C LEU A 123 3.69 0.24 -6.50
N ARG A 124 2.90 -0.77 -6.12
CA ARG A 124 2.54 -1.01 -4.72
C ARG A 124 3.78 -1.25 -3.86
N LYS A 125 4.70 -2.09 -4.33
CA LYS A 125 5.96 -2.35 -3.63
C LYS A 125 6.80 -1.07 -3.48
N ASP A 126 6.88 -0.26 -4.52
CA ASP A 126 7.62 1.00 -4.50
C ASP A 126 7.00 1.99 -3.50
N TYR A 127 5.67 2.12 -3.48
CA TYR A 127 4.93 2.93 -2.51
C TYR A 127 5.12 2.45 -1.06
N ASP A 128 4.93 1.14 -0.82
CA ASP A 128 5.10 0.55 0.51
C ASP A 128 6.55 0.69 1.01
N ALA A 129 7.54 0.67 0.13
CA ALA A 129 8.94 0.89 0.49
C ALA A 129 9.17 2.29 1.07
N ILE A 130 8.54 3.33 0.50
CA ILE A 130 8.62 4.71 1.02
C ILE A 130 7.85 4.79 2.34
N ARG A 131 6.60 4.33 2.35
CA ARG A 131 5.69 4.43 3.50
C ARG A 131 6.22 3.72 4.75
N THR A 132 6.94 2.61 4.59
CA THR A 132 7.49 1.84 5.72
C THR A 132 8.59 2.59 6.47
N ILE A 133 9.25 3.54 5.82
CA ILE A 133 10.34 4.35 6.39
C ILE A 133 9.97 5.82 6.55
N ASP A 134 8.69 6.15 6.36
CA ASP A 134 8.11 7.47 6.59
C ASP A 134 7.52 7.51 8.01
N TYR A 135 8.20 8.23 8.90
CA TYR A 135 7.80 8.33 10.31
C TYR A 135 7.01 9.60 10.61
N PHE A 136 6.95 10.54 9.67
CA PHE A 136 6.37 11.85 9.87
C PHE A 136 5.55 12.23 8.64
N ARG A 137 4.23 12.02 8.71
CA ARG A 137 3.31 12.38 7.62
C ARG A 137 3.52 13.83 7.17
N SER A 138 3.64 14.00 5.85
CA SER A 138 3.75 15.28 5.17
C SER A 138 2.61 15.49 4.17
N ALA A 139 2.49 16.71 3.62
CA ALA A 139 1.57 16.97 2.52
C ALA A 139 1.86 16.05 1.32
N ALA A 140 3.14 15.86 0.97
CA ALA A 140 3.55 14.97 -0.12
C ALA A 140 3.12 13.52 0.11
N SER A 141 3.19 13.02 1.35
CA SER A 141 2.70 11.67 1.67
C SER A 141 1.18 11.52 1.44
N THR A 142 0.42 12.58 1.73
CA THR A 142 -1.04 12.62 1.55
C THR A 142 -1.39 12.71 0.06
N ASP A 143 -0.71 13.58 -0.68
CA ASP A 143 -0.90 13.73 -2.12
C ASP A 143 -0.55 12.43 -2.87
N ALA A 144 0.51 11.72 -2.43
CA ALA A 144 0.88 10.43 -2.98
C ALA A 144 -0.14 9.33 -2.66
N GLU A 145 -0.76 9.35 -1.47
CA GLU A 145 -1.85 8.44 -1.09
C GLU A 145 -3.06 8.63 -2.02
N VAL A 146 -3.51 9.87 -2.22
CA VAL A 146 -4.60 10.20 -3.15
C VAL A 146 -4.26 9.80 -4.58
N ALA A 147 -3.06 10.14 -5.07
CA ALA A 147 -2.64 9.78 -6.43
C ALA A 147 -2.57 8.27 -6.64
N TRP A 148 -2.19 7.52 -5.60
CA TRP A 148 -2.18 6.06 -5.63
C TRP A 148 -3.58 5.46 -5.69
N GLU A 149 -4.52 5.97 -4.89
CA GLU A 149 -5.94 5.55 -4.92
C GLU A 149 -6.58 5.85 -6.29
N ASP A 150 -6.35 7.03 -6.86
CA ASP A 150 -6.80 7.38 -8.20
C ASP A 150 -6.24 6.44 -9.27
N PHE A 151 -4.96 6.07 -9.14
CA PHE A 151 -4.34 5.12 -10.06
C PHE A 151 -4.92 3.72 -9.93
N LEU A 152 -5.21 3.26 -8.71
CA LEU A 152 -5.88 1.98 -8.47
C LEU A 152 -7.26 1.96 -9.12
N ALA A 153 -8.07 2.99 -8.90
CA ALA A 153 -9.39 3.11 -9.51
C ALA A 153 -9.33 3.07 -11.05
N LEU A 154 -8.36 3.77 -11.64
CA LEU A 154 -8.15 3.75 -13.08
C LEU A 154 -7.72 2.37 -13.58
N ALA A 155 -6.78 1.71 -12.90
CA ALA A 155 -6.31 0.39 -13.28
C ALA A 155 -7.42 -0.66 -13.20
N ASP A 156 -8.30 -0.55 -12.20
CA ASP A 156 -9.48 -1.38 -12.06
C ASP A 156 -10.39 -1.25 -13.29
N THR A 157 -10.65 -0.04 -13.79
CA THR A 157 -11.47 0.14 -15.02
C THR A 157 -10.92 -0.60 -16.25
N VAL A 158 -9.60 -0.79 -16.33
CA VAL A 158 -8.93 -1.51 -17.42
C VAL A 158 -8.97 -3.03 -17.21
N LEU A 159 -8.86 -3.49 -15.96
CA LEU A 159 -8.98 -4.91 -15.60
C LEU A 159 -10.43 -5.41 -15.72
N SER A 160 -11.38 -4.50 -15.52
CA SER A 160 -12.81 -4.77 -15.36
C SER A 160 -13.66 -4.03 -16.40
N PRO A 161 -13.41 -4.20 -17.70
CA PRO A 161 -14.16 -3.46 -18.72
C PRO A 161 -15.65 -3.82 -18.63
N GLY A 162 -16.48 -2.78 -18.49
CA GLY A 162 -17.92 -2.92 -18.35
C GLY A 162 -18.37 -3.46 -17.00
N GLU A 163 -17.68 -3.15 -15.90
CA GLU A 163 -18.23 -3.34 -14.56
C GLU A 163 -19.22 -2.21 -14.20
N PRO A 164 -20.37 -2.49 -13.55
CA PRO A 164 -21.24 -1.42 -13.06
C PRO A 164 -20.49 -0.62 -12.00
N GLN A 165 -20.35 0.69 -12.19
CA GLN A 165 -19.83 1.56 -11.13
C GLN A 165 -20.89 1.77 -10.06
N ALA A 166 -20.46 1.88 -8.81
CA ALA A 166 -21.35 2.25 -7.71
C ALA A 166 -22.02 3.59 -8.04
N ALA A 167 -23.34 3.58 -8.07
CA ALA A 167 -24.15 4.76 -8.30
C ALA A 167 -25.12 4.92 -7.12
N GLU A 168 -25.21 6.13 -6.57
CA GLU A 168 -26.24 6.46 -5.60
C GLU A 168 -27.59 6.56 -6.32
N LEU A 169 -28.29 5.42 -6.40
CA LEU A 169 -29.62 5.32 -6.96
C LEU A 169 -30.61 4.99 -5.86
N VAL A 170 -31.81 5.56 -5.95
CA VAL A 170 -32.92 5.21 -5.06
C VAL A 170 -33.34 3.77 -5.36
N ILE A 171 -33.06 2.86 -4.43
CA ILE A 171 -33.45 1.45 -4.53
C ILE A 171 -34.94 1.34 -4.27
N ARG A 172 -35.72 1.05 -5.32
CA ARG A 172 -37.16 0.84 -5.20
C ARG A 172 -37.44 -0.56 -4.62
N PRO A 173 -38.27 -0.68 -3.57
CA PRO A 173 -38.70 -1.97 -3.08
C PRO A 173 -39.53 -2.70 -4.16
N LEU A 174 -39.22 -3.98 -4.38
CA LEU A 174 -39.92 -4.86 -5.31
C LEU A 174 -40.52 -6.04 -4.55
N ARG A 175 -41.64 -6.59 -5.04
CA ARG A 175 -42.28 -7.75 -4.40
C ARG A 175 -41.58 -9.03 -4.84
N ARG A 176 -41.08 -9.80 -3.88
CA ARG A 176 -40.37 -11.06 -4.14
C ARG A 176 -41.16 -12.05 -5.01
N ASP A 177 -42.48 -12.10 -4.85
CA ASP A 177 -43.36 -13.06 -5.54
C ASP A 177 -43.34 -12.88 -7.08
N ASP A 178 -43.03 -11.67 -7.57
CA ASP A 178 -42.98 -11.37 -9.01
C ASP A 178 -41.74 -11.98 -9.71
N TYR A 179 -40.77 -12.44 -8.92
CA TYR A 179 -39.43 -12.84 -9.33
C TYR A 179 -39.15 -14.33 -9.14
N GLN A 180 -40.19 -15.18 -9.03
CA GLN A 180 -40.03 -16.64 -8.88
C GLN A 180 -39.86 -17.37 -10.22
N ALA A 181 -39.05 -18.44 -10.22
CA ALA A 181 -38.80 -19.31 -11.37
C ALA A 181 -38.35 -18.56 -12.64
N ARG A 182 -37.57 -17.50 -12.46
CA ARG A 182 -37.11 -16.63 -13.55
C ARG A 182 -35.75 -17.07 -14.10
N THR A 183 -35.49 -16.63 -15.31
CA THR A 183 -34.15 -16.66 -15.90
C THR A 183 -33.47 -15.33 -15.59
N TRP A 184 -32.32 -15.38 -14.93
CA TRP A 184 -31.52 -14.23 -14.54
C TRP A 184 -30.29 -14.15 -15.44
N ALA A 185 -30.14 -13.07 -16.19
CA ALA A 185 -29.00 -12.82 -17.03
C ALA A 185 -27.93 -12.01 -16.28
N THR A 186 -26.68 -12.40 -16.44
CA THR A 186 -25.53 -11.65 -15.91
C THR A 186 -24.33 -11.87 -16.81
N ARG A 187 -23.34 -11.00 -16.76
CA ARG A 187 -22.16 -11.04 -17.63
C ARG A 187 -21.26 -12.25 -17.29
N GLN A 188 -20.72 -12.93 -18.30
CA GLN A 188 -19.94 -14.18 -18.18
C GLN A 188 -18.64 -14.05 -17.39
N ARG A 189 -18.07 -12.84 -17.28
CA ARG A 189 -16.92 -12.62 -16.38
C ARG A 189 -17.41 -12.74 -14.93
N LEU A 190 -17.09 -13.86 -14.29
CA LEU A 190 -17.54 -14.24 -12.93
C LEU A 190 -16.75 -13.51 -11.84
N TRP A 191 -17.18 -12.29 -11.54
CA TRP A 191 -16.66 -11.47 -10.46
C TRP A 191 -17.33 -11.85 -9.12
N VAL A 192 -16.68 -11.51 -8.00
CA VAL A 192 -17.13 -11.93 -6.65
C VAL A 192 -18.55 -11.44 -6.36
N ASP A 193 -18.86 -10.21 -6.75
CA ASP A 193 -20.17 -9.58 -6.68
C ASP A 193 -21.26 -10.36 -7.44
N ARG A 194 -20.96 -10.83 -8.66
CA ARG A 194 -21.91 -11.58 -9.51
C ARG A 194 -22.18 -12.97 -8.96
N VAL A 195 -21.16 -13.64 -8.45
CA VAL A 195 -21.30 -14.94 -7.79
C VAL A 195 -22.09 -14.79 -6.47
N ALA A 196 -21.79 -13.76 -5.67
CA ALA A 196 -22.51 -13.45 -4.45
C ALA A 196 -23.98 -13.10 -4.72
N SER A 197 -24.25 -12.31 -5.76
CA SER A 197 -25.61 -11.96 -6.20
C SER A 197 -26.39 -13.19 -6.66
N ALA A 198 -25.77 -14.06 -7.48
CA ALA A 198 -26.40 -15.30 -7.92
C ALA A 198 -26.74 -16.24 -6.74
N TRP A 199 -25.84 -16.33 -5.76
CA TRP A 199 -26.09 -17.06 -4.51
C TRP A 199 -27.24 -16.45 -3.71
N LEU A 200 -27.25 -15.13 -3.53
CA LEU A 200 -28.29 -14.42 -2.78
C LEU A 200 -29.66 -14.61 -3.43
N ILE A 201 -29.74 -14.47 -4.75
CA ILE A 201 -30.98 -14.69 -5.52
C ILE A 201 -31.48 -16.11 -5.28
N ARG A 202 -30.64 -17.13 -5.47
CA ARG A 202 -31.04 -18.53 -5.26
C ARG A 202 -31.45 -18.84 -3.83
N ARG A 203 -30.83 -18.18 -2.85
CA ARG A 203 -31.07 -18.50 -1.44
C ARG A 203 -32.30 -17.79 -0.88
N PHE A 204 -32.53 -16.54 -1.25
CA PHE A 204 -33.48 -15.66 -0.57
C PHE A 204 -34.57 -15.09 -1.47
N ILE A 205 -34.38 -15.07 -2.80
CA ILE A 205 -35.35 -14.47 -3.73
C ILE A 205 -36.06 -15.60 -4.47
N ASP A 206 -35.34 -16.32 -5.34
CA ASP A 206 -35.86 -17.30 -6.28
C ASP A 206 -35.08 -18.63 -6.18
N PRO A 207 -35.56 -19.59 -5.39
CA PRO A 207 -34.92 -20.91 -5.26
C PRO A 207 -34.81 -21.70 -6.56
N GLN A 208 -35.61 -21.36 -7.57
CA GLN A 208 -35.65 -22.02 -8.88
C GLN A 208 -34.92 -21.22 -9.97
N ALA A 209 -34.19 -20.16 -9.60
CA ALA A 209 -33.48 -19.30 -10.53
C ALA A 209 -32.54 -20.06 -11.46
N ARG A 210 -32.64 -19.74 -12.75
CA ARG A 210 -31.71 -20.17 -13.81
C ARG A 210 -30.83 -18.99 -14.20
N PHE A 211 -29.53 -19.21 -14.42
CA PHE A 211 -28.61 -18.14 -14.78
C PHE A 211 -28.13 -18.27 -16.23
N LEU A 212 -28.22 -17.17 -16.97
CA LEU A 212 -27.58 -16.99 -18.28
C LEU A 212 -26.36 -16.10 -18.13
N TRP A 213 -25.21 -16.60 -18.60
CA TRP A 213 -23.92 -15.91 -18.52
C TRP A 213 -23.57 -15.31 -19.90
N LEU A 214 -23.84 -14.03 -20.06
CA LEU A 214 -23.77 -13.33 -21.35
C LEU A 214 -22.35 -12.84 -21.67
N VAL A 215 -21.96 -12.94 -22.94
CA VAL A 215 -20.70 -12.37 -23.46
C VAL A 215 -20.79 -10.83 -23.48
N SER A 216 -21.95 -10.27 -23.82
CA SER A 216 -22.26 -8.84 -23.82
C SER A 216 -23.67 -8.61 -23.24
N PRO A 217 -23.93 -7.51 -22.51
CA PRO A 217 -25.28 -7.12 -22.08
C PRO A 217 -26.30 -7.08 -23.22
N ASP A 218 -25.89 -6.71 -24.42
CA ASP A 218 -26.78 -6.60 -25.59
C ASP A 218 -27.34 -7.96 -26.04
N ALA A 219 -26.77 -9.06 -25.57
CA ALA A 219 -27.23 -10.42 -25.85
C ALA A 219 -28.30 -10.91 -24.86
N CYS A 220 -28.82 -10.03 -23.97
CA CYS A 220 -29.82 -10.40 -22.98
C CYS A 220 -31.18 -10.70 -23.64
N PRO A 221 -31.73 -11.92 -23.45
CA PRO A 221 -33.06 -12.25 -23.95
C PRO A 221 -34.15 -11.39 -23.29
N PRO A 222 -35.24 -11.06 -24.00
CA PRO A 222 -36.31 -10.19 -23.48
C PRO A 222 -37.09 -10.81 -22.30
N ASP A 223 -37.02 -12.13 -22.11
CA ASP A 223 -37.65 -12.86 -21.01
C ASP A 223 -36.71 -13.10 -19.81
N ALA A 224 -35.44 -12.68 -19.91
CA ALA A 224 -34.46 -12.76 -18.84
C ALA A 224 -34.42 -11.45 -18.02
N LEU A 225 -34.16 -11.58 -16.72
CA LEU A 225 -33.97 -10.47 -15.79
C LEU A 225 -32.49 -10.19 -15.61
N GLY A 226 -32.00 -8.98 -15.92
CA GLY A 226 -30.58 -8.64 -15.78
C GLY A 226 -30.21 -7.29 -16.34
#